data_AF-J3LR49-F1
#
_entry.id   AF-J3LR49-F1
#
_cell.length_a   1.000
_cell.length_b   1.000
_cell.length_c   1.000
_cell.angle_alpha   90.00
_cell.angle_beta   90.00
_cell.angle_gamma   90.00
#
_symmetry.space_group_name_H-M   'P 1'
#
loop_
_entity.id
_entity.type
_entity.pdbx_description
1 polymer ?
#
loop_
_entity_poly.entity_id
_entity_poly.type
_entity_poly.pdbx_seq_one_letter_code
_entity_poly.pdbx_strand_id
1 'polypeptide(L)'
;MAWSYVKMSMFGTVATYSNDSEIIAAVVVQIPKKRPWGGSILGHKTYKRDRLAADRQLNQDYFVERPLYNEEHFRRRFCMRRELFLQIVDAITAKNKFFQPMTMPIMY
;
A
#
# COMPACT_ATOMS: atom_id res chain seq x y z
N MET A 1 -10.24 30.16 -2.74
CA MET A 1 -10.96 31.33 -3.28
C MET A 1 -11.46 31.15 -4.72
N ALA A 2 -10.86 30.29 -5.56
CA ALA A 2 -11.38 30.00 -6.92
C ALA A 2 -12.69 29.18 -6.98
N TRP A 3 -13.13 28.59 -5.85
CA TRP A 3 -14.35 27.77 -5.79
C TRP A 3 -15.65 28.58 -5.77
N SER A 4 -15.60 29.86 -5.41
CA SER A 4 -16.78 30.74 -5.41
C SER A 4 -17.13 31.19 -6.84
N TYR A 5 -16.14 31.30 -7.73
CA TYR A 5 -16.33 31.82 -9.09
C TYR A 5 -17.03 30.83 -10.03
N VAL A 6 -16.80 29.52 -9.85
CA VAL A 6 -17.43 28.48 -10.69
C VAL A 6 -18.93 28.35 -10.40
N LYS A 7 -19.35 28.53 -9.13
CA LYS A 7 -20.78 28.45 -8.77
C LYS A 7 -21.62 29.58 -9.35
N MET A 8 -21.05 30.78 -9.51
CA MET A 8 -21.75 31.91 -10.11
C MET A 8 -21.74 31.88 -11.65
N SER A 9 -20.79 31.16 -12.25
CA SER A 9 -20.63 31.10 -13.70
C SER A 9 -21.63 30.17 -14.41
N MET A 10 -22.18 29.16 -13.73
CA MET A 10 -23.12 28.22 -14.36
C MET A 10 -24.59 28.54 -14.11
N PHE A 11 -24.90 29.36 -13.11
CA PHE A 11 -26.27 29.69 -12.75
C PHE A 11 -26.36 31.20 -12.51
N GLY A 12 -26.72 31.94 -13.55
CA GLY A 12 -27.00 33.37 -13.44
C GLY A 12 -28.07 33.63 -12.39
N THR A 13 -27.91 34.71 -11.63
CA THR A 13 -28.93 35.18 -10.68
C THR A 13 -30.09 35.80 -11.46
N VAL A 14 -31.10 35.01 -11.83
CA VAL A 14 -32.40 35.54 -12.23
C VAL A 14 -33.49 34.74 -11.55
N ALA A 15 -34.19 35.43 -10.65
CA ALA A 15 -35.54 35.17 -10.16
C ALA A 15 -35.84 33.76 -9.62
N THR A 16 -36.07 33.73 -8.31
CA THR A 16 -37.12 32.94 -7.67
C THR A 16 -38.32 32.71 -8.61
N TYR A 17 -38.86 31.49 -8.66
CA TYR A 17 -40.02 31.02 -9.46
C TYR A 17 -39.70 30.53 -10.90
N SER A 18 -38.96 29.45 -11.04
CA SER A 18 -39.13 28.53 -12.18
C SER A 18 -38.93 27.10 -11.74
N ASN A 19 -39.81 26.19 -12.17
CA ASN A 19 -39.76 24.75 -11.88
C ASN A 19 -38.66 24.06 -12.71
N ASP A 20 -37.44 24.58 -12.64
CA ASP A 20 -36.28 24.08 -13.41
C ASP A 20 -35.63 22.87 -12.72
N SER A 21 -36.36 22.21 -11.81
CA SER A 21 -35.93 20.97 -11.17
C SER A 21 -35.64 19.88 -12.20
N GLU A 22 -36.40 19.85 -13.29
CA GLU A 22 -36.18 18.96 -14.43
C GLU A 22 -34.84 19.25 -15.14
N ILE A 23 -34.50 20.53 -15.33
CA ILE A 23 -33.24 20.96 -15.95
C ILE A 23 -32.06 20.63 -15.03
N ILE A 24 -32.17 20.95 -13.73
CA ILE A 24 -31.14 20.62 -12.73
C ILE A 24 -30.96 19.09 -12.63
N ALA A 25 -32.05 18.31 -12.62
CA ALA A 25 -32.00 16.86 -12.59
C ALA A 25 -31.34 16.28 -13.85
N ALA A 26 -31.69 16.80 -15.03
CA ALA A 26 -31.08 16.37 -16.29
C ALA A 26 -29.57 16.64 -16.32
N VAL A 27 -29.13 17.80 -15.79
CA VAL A 27 -27.70 18.14 -15.67
C VAL A 27 -26.99 17.21 -14.68
N VAL A 28 -27.59 16.91 -13.53
CA VAL A 28 -27.00 16.01 -12.51
C VAL A 28 -26.84 14.57 -13.01
N VAL A 29 -27.76 14.07 -13.83
CA VAL A 29 -27.70 12.72 -14.43
C VAL A 29 -26.52 12.60 -15.41
N GLN A 30 -26.14 13.68 -16.10
CA GLN A 30 -25.05 13.69 -17.08
C GLN A 30 -23.66 13.89 -16.45
N ILE A 31 -23.55 14.19 -15.16
CA ILE A 31 -22.25 14.32 -14.49
C ILE A 31 -21.64 12.91 -14.32
N PRO A 32 -20.43 12.63 -14.86
CA PRO A 32 -19.78 11.35 -14.64
C PRO A 32 -19.48 11.19 -13.14
N LYS A 33 -20.12 10.21 -12.50
CA LYS A 33 -19.85 9.85 -11.11
C LYS A 33 -18.40 9.38 -11.01
N LYS A 34 -17.53 10.17 -10.36
CA LYS A 34 -16.17 9.73 -10.02
C LYS A 34 -16.29 8.46 -9.19
N ARG A 35 -15.63 7.39 -9.63
CA ARG A 35 -15.53 6.14 -8.86
C ARG A 35 -14.83 6.48 -7.53
N PRO A 36 -15.35 6.03 -6.37
CA PRO A 36 -14.61 6.18 -5.13
C PRO A 36 -13.28 5.43 -5.28
N TRP A 37 -12.17 6.16 -5.18
CA TRP A 37 -10.84 5.58 -5.27
C TRP A 37 -10.53 4.86 -3.96
N GLY A 38 -10.35 3.53 -4.04
CA GLY A 38 -9.91 2.73 -2.90
C GLY A 38 -11.03 2.39 -1.92
N GLY A 39 -11.13 1.10 -1.61
CA GLY A 39 -12.06 0.51 -0.67
C GLY A 39 -11.87 -1.00 -0.63
N SER A 40 -12.32 -1.65 0.44
CA SER A 40 -12.32 -3.11 0.51
C SER A 40 -13.24 -3.67 -0.58
N ILE A 41 -12.72 -4.57 -1.41
CA ILE A 41 -13.48 -5.22 -2.47
C ILE A 41 -14.36 -6.29 -1.81
N LEU A 42 -15.69 -6.15 -1.93
CA LEU A 42 -16.65 -7.17 -1.49
C LEU A 42 -16.28 -8.51 -2.16
N GLY A 43 -16.11 -9.56 -1.35
CA GLY A 43 -15.67 -10.88 -1.83
C GLY A 43 -14.15 -11.12 -1.79
N HIS A 44 -13.36 -10.20 -1.24
CA HIS A 44 -11.94 -10.45 -0.98
C HIS A 44 -11.77 -11.59 0.05
N LYS A 45 -11.17 -12.71 -0.40
CA LYS A 45 -10.91 -13.89 0.43
C LYS A 45 -9.46 -13.90 0.91
N THR A 46 -9.27 -14.02 2.22
CA THR A 46 -7.95 -14.22 2.82
C THR A 46 -7.63 -15.70 2.87
N TYR A 47 -6.57 -16.11 2.18
CA TYR A 47 -6.05 -17.47 2.22
C TYR A 47 -4.97 -17.61 3.28
N LYS A 48 -4.96 -18.75 3.97
CA LYS A 48 -3.84 -19.14 4.85
C LYS A 48 -2.65 -19.53 3.97
N ARG A 49 -1.73 -18.58 3.78
CA ARG A 49 -0.45 -18.84 3.12
C ARG A 49 0.50 -19.49 4.11
N ASP A 50 1.26 -20.50 3.69
CA ASP A 50 2.32 -21.07 4.50
C ASP A 50 3.50 -20.09 4.58
N ARG A 51 3.44 -19.21 5.58
CA ARG A 51 4.45 -18.17 5.80
C ARG A 51 5.77 -18.77 6.29
N LEU A 52 5.72 -19.88 7.02
CA LEU A 52 6.92 -20.53 7.55
C LEU A 52 7.72 -21.19 6.43
N ALA A 53 7.04 -21.88 5.51
CA ALA A 53 7.72 -22.44 4.33
C ALA A 53 8.32 -21.34 3.44
N ALA A 54 7.56 -20.26 3.21
CA ALA A 54 8.05 -19.12 2.43
C ALA A 54 9.26 -18.44 3.07
N ASP A 55 9.28 -18.30 4.40
CA ASP A 55 10.40 -17.73 5.14
C ASP A 55 11.66 -18.60 5.05
N ARG A 56 11.52 -19.92 5.23
CA ARG A 56 12.64 -20.86 5.05
C ARG A 56 13.22 -20.79 3.64
N GLN A 57 12.36 -20.76 2.62
CA GLN A 57 12.81 -20.66 1.24
C GLN A 57 13.54 -19.34 0.98
N LEU A 58 13.01 -18.23 1.48
CA LEU A 58 13.63 -16.91 1.32
C LEU A 58 15.02 -16.85 1.98
N ASN A 59 15.17 -17.47 3.15
CA ASN A 59 16.47 -17.64 3.81
C ASN A 59 17.45 -18.47 2.99
N GLN A 60 17.00 -19.62 2.46
CA GLN A 60 17.81 -20.49 1.59
C GLN A 60 18.24 -19.81 0.30
N ASP A 61 17.38 -18.98 -0.29
CA ASP A 61 17.62 -18.36 -1.59
C ASP A 61 18.65 -17.23 -1.51
N TYR A 62 18.63 -16.43 -0.42
CA TYR A 62 19.36 -15.16 -0.35
C TYR A 62 20.33 -15.00 0.82
N PHE A 63 20.10 -15.68 1.94
CA PHE A 63 20.79 -15.36 3.20
C PHE A 63 21.80 -16.41 3.65
N VAL A 64 21.74 -17.64 3.13
CA VAL A 64 22.76 -18.68 3.36
C VAL A 64 24.14 -18.29 2.83
N GLU A 65 25.19 -19.00 3.28
CA GLU A 65 26.57 -18.73 2.89
C GLU A 65 26.81 -18.80 1.38
N ARG A 66 26.15 -19.75 0.71
CA ARG A 66 26.16 -19.91 -0.76
C ARG A 66 24.75 -19.70 -1.29
N PRO A 67 24.30 -18.45 -1.46
CA PRO A 67 22.93 -18.16 -1.88
C PRO A 67 22.71 -18.64 -3.32
N LEU A 68 21.48 -19.04 -3.62
CA LEU A 68 21.09 -19.41 -4.98
C LEU A 68 21.17 -18.19 -5.91
N TYR A 69 20.84 -17.01 -5.39
CA TYR A 69 20.86 -15.75 -6.13
C TYR A 69 22.05 -14.88 -5.75
N ASN A 70 22.69 -14.30 -6.77
CA ASN A 70 23.80 -13.38 -6.60
C ASN A 70 23.38 -12.02 -6.00
N GLU A 71 24.36 -11.16 -5.72
CA GLU A 71 24.15 -9.82 -5.15
C GLU A 71 23.33 -8.89 -6.05
N GLU A 72 23.40 -9.06 -7.37
CA GLU A 72 22.62 -8.25 -8.30
C GLU A 72 21.12 -8.54 -8.14
N HIS A 73 20.76 -9.82 -8.04
CA HIS A 73 19.39 -10.23 -7.74
C HIS A 73 18.92 -9.73 -6.37
N PHE A 74 19.79 -9.79 -5.36
CA PHE A 74 19.49 -9.24 -4.03
C PHE A 74 19.17 -7.74 -4.12
N ARG A 75 20.00 -6.97 -4.81
CA ARG A 75 19.79 -5.53 -5.04
C ARG A 75 18.51 -5.24 -5.80
N ARG A 76 18.17 -6.03 -6.82
CA ARG A 76 16.91 -5.86 -7.57
C ARG A 76 15.69 -6.16 -6.70
N ARG A 77 15.77 -7.13 -5.79
CA ARG A 77 14.65 -7.56 -4.93
C ARG A 77 14.43 -6.65 -3.72
N PHE A 78 15.50 -6.30 -3.00
CA PHE A 78 15.45 -5.52 -1.76
C PHE A 78 15.83 -4.05 -1.96
N CYS A 79 16.21 -3.66 -3.18
CA CYS A 79 16.63 -2.30 -3.54
C CYS A 79 17.86 -1.79 -2.78
N MET A 80 18.62 -2.68 -2.12
CA MET A 80 19.81 -2.34 -1.32
C MET A 80 20.90 -3.41 -1.41
N ARG A 81 22.13 -3.07 -1.02
CA ARG A 81 23.22 -4.06 -0.90
C ARG A 81 22.98 -4.96 0.31
N ARG A 82 23.42 -6.21 0.22
CA ARG A 82 23.26 -7.21 1.29
C ARG A 82 23.92 -6.78 2.61
N GLU A 83 25.12 -6.20 2.53
CA GLU A 83 25.84 -5.69 3.70
C GLU A 83 25.05 -4.62 4.46
N LEU A 84 24.46 -3.66 3.74
CA LEU A 84 23.63 -2.62 4.34
C LEU A 84 22.38 -3.21 5.01
N PHE A 85 21.75 -4.20 4.38
CA PHE A 85 20.62 -4.90 4.97
C PHE A 85 21.00 -5.53 6.31
N LEU A 86 22.14 -6.23 6.38
CA LEU A 86 22.61 -6.86 7.62
C LEU A 86 22.93 -5.82 8.70
N GLN A 87 23.58 -4.72 8.34
CA GLN A 87 23.82 -3.62 9.30
C GLN A 87 22.53 -3.03 9.87
N ILE A 88 21.48 -2.91 9.06
CA ILE A 88 20.16 -2.45 9.51
C ILE A 88 19.55 -3.47 10.48
N VAL A 89 19.63 -4.77 10.14
CA VAL A 89 19.15 -5.84 11.02
C VAL A 89 19.85 -5.77 12.38
N ASP A 90 21.18 -5.72 12.40
CA ASP A 90 21.97 -5.65 13.63
C ASP A 90 21.60 -4.40 14.46
N ALA A 91 21.46 -3.25 13.82
CA ALA A 91 21.07 -2.01 14.48
C ALA A 91 19.65 -2.06 15.07
N ILE A 92 18.70 -2.71 14.39
CA ILE A 92 17.33 -2.90 14.87
C ILE A 92 17.30 -3.90 16.03
N THR A 93 18.00 -5.02 15.90
CA THR A 93 18.10 -6.08 16.91
C THR A 93 18.77 -5.58 18.20
N ALA A 94 19.78 -4.72 18.08
CA ALA A 94 20.41 -4.08 19.23
C ALA A 94 19.46 -3.12 19.97
N LYS A 95 18.61 -2.40 19.24
CA LYS A 95 17.70 -1.39 19.81
C LYS A 95 16.40 -1.95 20.34
N ASN A 96 15.90 -3.05 19.77
CA ASN A 96 14.54 -3.54 20.05
C ASN A 96 14.52 -5.05 20.36
N LYS A 97 14.08 -5.38 21.57
CA LYS A 97 13.93 -6.75 22.09
C LYS A 97 13.03 -7.63 21.23
N PHE A 98 12.04 -7.05 20.53
CA PHE A 98 11.16 -7.82 19.65
C PHE A 98 11.92 -8.50 18.50
N PHE A 99 12.99 -7.86 18.00
CA PHE A 99 13.81 -8.35 16.90
C PHE A 99 15.07 -9.09 17.39
N GLN A 100 15.16 -9.35 18.69
CA GLN A 100 16.21 -10.21 19.21
C GLN A 100 15.83 -11.66 18.91
N PRO A 101 16.75 -12.45 18.33
CA PRO A 101 16.49 -13.88 18.16
C PRO A 101 16.15 -14.44 19.53
N MET A 102 15.08 -15.23 19.60
CA MET A 102 14.70 -15.89 20.82
C MET A 102 15.81 -16.90 21.14
N THR A 103 16.73 -16.51 22.02
CA THR A 103 17.88 -17.32 22.40
C THR A 103 17.37 -18.55 23.13
N MET A 104 17.07 -19.62 22.41
CA MET A 104 16.90 -20.93 23.03
C MET A 104 18.31 -21.43 23.34
N PRO A 105 18.70 -21.60 24.61
CA PRO A 105 19.96 -22.25 24.92
C PRO A 105 19.91 -23.64 24.29
N ILE A 106 20.92 -23.96 23.48
CA ILE A 106 21.12 -25.29 22.94
C ILE A 106 21.41 -26.18 24.16
N MET A 107 20.39 -26.88 24.63
CA MET A 107 20.53 -27.96 25.60
C MET A 107 21.14 -29.13 24.83
N TYR A 108 22.41 -29.41 25.10
CA TYR A 108 23.09 -30.63 24.67
C TYR A 108 22.54 -31.84 25.44
#